data_AF-A0A6I3LAE8-F1
#
_entry.id   AF-A0A6I3LAE8-F1
#
_cell.length_a   1.000
_cell.length_b   1.000
_cell.length_c   1.000
_cell.angle_alpha   90.00
_cell.angle_beta   90.00
_cell.angle_gamma   90.00
#
_symmetry.space_group_name_H-M   'P 1'
#
loop_
_entity.id
_entity.type
_entity.pdbx_description
1 polymer ?
#
loop_
_entity_poly.entity_id
_entity_poly.type
_entity_poly.pdbx_seq_one_letter_code
_entity_poly.pdbx_strand_id
1 'polypeptide(L)'
;VYDQVVSCGEMISSKILSEYLNSRNFSNDWIDARDFIKTNDTYREGVVDWTETESNISQLNKEKCYVTQGFIGSDANNFTVTLG
;
A
#
# COMPACT_ATOMS: atom_id res chain seq x y z
N VAL A 1 -4.73 10.83 14.17
CA VAL A 1 -4.96 9.74 15.15
C VAL A 1 -5.82 8.63 14.56
N TYR A 2 -6.96 8.93 13.93
CA TYR A 2 -7.81 7.92 13.26
C TYR A 2 -7.10 7.20 12.11
N ASP A 3 -6.52 7.94 11.16
CA ASP A 3 -5.82 7.36 10.00
C ASP A 3 -4.67 6.44 10.40
N GLN A 4 -3.92 6.80 11.44
CA GLN A 4 -2.80 5.99 11.95
C GLN A 4 -3.26 4.64 12.52
N VAL A 5 -4.40 4.59 13.21
CA VAL A 5 -4.92 3.34 13.79
C VAL A 5 -5.47 2.41 12.70
N VAL A 6 -6.18 2.96 11.71
CA VAL A 6 -6.68 2.20 10.57
C VAL A 6 -5.53 1.65 9.73
N SER A 7 -4.50 2.46 9.45
CA SER A 7 -3.32 2.00 8.73
C SER A 7 -2.55 0.89 9.46
N CYS A 8 -2.50 0.91 10.79
CA CYS A 8 -1.89 -0.19 11.55
C CYS A 8 -2.65 -1.52 11.36
N GLY A 9 -3.98 -1.49 11.28
CA GLY A 9 -4.77 -2.70 11.04
C GLY A 9 -4.44 -3.35 9.70
N GLU A 10 -4.40 -2.56 8.64
CA GLU A 10 -4.06 -3.00 7.27
C GLU A 10 -2.60 -3.49 7.16
N MET A 11 -1.67 -2.82 7.83
CA MET A 11 -0.27 -3.26 7.88
C MET A 11 -0.14 -4.65 8.53
N ILE A 12 -0.79 -4.87 9.67
CA ILE A 12 -0.70 -6.14 10.39
C ILE A 12 -1.41 -7.24 9.61
N SER A 13 -2.62 -6.99 9.10
CA SER A 13 -3.41 -7.99 8.36
C SER A 13 -2.71 -8.45 7.08
N SER A 14 -2.21 -7.51 6.28
CA SER A 14 -1.48 -7.82 5.04
C SER A 14 -0.18 -8.59 5.32
N LYS A 15 0.52 -8.28 6.43
CA LYS A 15 1.74 -9.00 6.80
C LYS A 15 1.45 -10.44 7.22
N ILE A 16 0.42 -10.64 8.04
CA ILE A 16 -0.02 -11.99 8.44
C ILE A 16 -0.44 -12.79 7.20
N LEU A 17 -1.18 -12.18 6.29
CA LEU A 17 -1.61 -12.85 5.05
C LEU A 17 -0.41 -13.23 4.16
N SER A 18 0.54 -12.33 3.97
CA SER A 18 1.76 -12.59 3.20
C SER A 18 2.55 -13.77 3.76
N GLU A 19 2.76 -13.78 5.08
CA GLU A 19 3.48 -14.86 5.75
C GLU A 19 2.72 -16.19 5.66
N TYR A 20 1.39 -16.15 5.85
CA TYR A 20 0.55 -17.33 5.69
C TYR A 20 0.64 -17.91 4.27
N LEU A 21 0.56 -17.08 3.23
CA LEU A 21 0.72 -17.51 1.85
C LEU A 21 2.11 -18.12 1.60
N ASN A 22 3.18 -17.48 2.10
CA ASN A 22 4.53 -18.01 1.99
C ASN A 22 4.64 -19.39 2.68
N SER A 23 4.04 -19.57 3.87
CA SER A 23 3.99 -20.87 4.56
C SER A 23 3.22 -21.96 3.80
N ARG A 24 2.34 -21.58 2.87
CA ARG A 24 1.59 -22.49 1.99
C ARG A 24 2.29 -22.74 0.66
N ASN A 25 3.58 -22.39 0.54
CA ASN A 25 4.37 -22.43 -0.69
C ASN A 25 3.85 -21.50 -1.81
N PHE A 26 3.14 -20.44 -1.45
CA PHE A 26 2.76 -19.38 -2.39
C PHE A 26 3.75 -18.21 -2.22
N SER A 27 4.78 -18.18 -3.06
CA SER A 27 5.82 -17.16 -3.02
C SER A 27 5.24 -15.77 -3.28
N ASN A 28 5.35 -14.88 -2.30
CA ASN A 28 4.91 -13.50 -2.43
C ASN A 28 5.79 -12.55 -1.62
N ASP A 29 5.99 -11.35 -2.15
CA ASP A 29 6.71 -10.27 -1.48
C ASP A 29 5.70 -9.30 -0.85
N TRP A 30 5.86 -9.02 0.44
CA TRP A 30 5.09 -7.98 1.11
C TRP A 30 5.68 -6.62 0.76
N ILE A 31 4.85 -5.71 0.25
CA ILE A 31 5.24 -4.32 -0.07
C ILE A 31 4.33 -3.34 0.68
N ASP A 32 4.85 -2.14 0.92
CA ASP A 32 4.08 -1.07 1.56
C ASP A 32 3.32 -0.26 0.51
N ALA A 33 1.99 -0.18 0.62
CA ALA A 33 1.16 0.54 -0.34
C ALA A 33 1.53 2.02 -0.44
N ARG A 34 2.06 2.62 0.63
CA ARG A 34 2.43 4.04 0.72
C ARG A 34 3.64 4.40 -0.14
N ASP A 35 4.49 3.42 -0.46
CA ASP A 35 5.64 3.65 -1.34
C ASP A 35 5.20 3.74 -2.81
N PHE A 36 4.08 3.10 -3.17
CA PHE A 36 3.61 3.00 -4.56
C PHE A 36 2.41 3.89 -4.85
N ILE A 37 1.42 3.94 -3.95
CA ILE A 37 0.18 4.70 -4.13
C ILE A 37 0.37 6.10 -3.58
N LYS A 38 0.52 7.05 -4.49
CA LYS A 38 0.68 8.47 -4.19
C LYS A 38 -0.64 9.21 -4.34
N THR A 39 -0.88 10.13 -3.43
CA THR A 39 -2.12 10.92 -3.34
C THR A 39 -1.77 12.39 -3.31
N ASN A 40 -2.68 13.22 -3.81
CA ASN A 40 -2.52 14.66 -3.68
C ASN A 40 -2.78 15.14 -2.24
N ASP A 41 -2.33 16.35 -1.92
CA ASP A 41 -2.40 16.94 -0.57
C ASP A 41 -3.84 17.27 -0.09
N THR A 42 -4.88 16.75 -0.75
CA THR A 42 -6.28 16.98 -0.38
C THR A 42 -6.67 16.07 0.77
N TYR A 43 -6.44 16.54 2.01
CA TYR A 43 -6.80 15.83 3.23
C TYR A 43 -8.29 15.40 3.23
N ARG A 44 -8.54 14.11 3.50
CA ARG A 44 -9.84 13.41 3.68
C ARG A 44 -10.52 12.78 2.46
N GLU A 45 -10.12 13.10 1.25
CA GLU A 45 -10.52 12.36 0.03
C GLU A 45 -9.31 12.35 -0.91
N GLY A 46 -8.25 11.64 -0.47
CA GLY A 46 -6.99 11.60 -1.20
C GLY A 46 -7.23 11.14 -2.63
N VAL A 47 -7.07 12.05 -3.59
CA VAL A 47 -7.19 11.68 -5.00
C VAL A 47 -5.86 11.07 -5.39
N VAL A 48 -5.91 9.83 -5.87
CA VAL A 48 -4.72 9.09 -6.33
C VAL A 48 -4.08 9.86 -7.48
N ASP A 49 -2.78 10.17 -7.33
CA ASP A 49 -1.95 10.58 -8.45
C ASP A 49 -1.62 9.33 -9.27
N TRP A 50 -2.43 9.11 -10.31
CA TRP A 50 -2.26 7.97 -11.21
C TRP A 50 -0.93 7.99 -11.95
N THR A 51 -0.39 9.17 -12.27
CA THR A 51 0.84 9.26 -13.05
C THR A 51 2.03 8.77 -12.23
N GLU A 52 2.15 9.24 -10.99
CA GLU A 52 3.22 8.81 -10.09
C GLU A 52 3.00 7.36 -9.64
N THR A 53 1.76 6.99 -9.32
CA THR A 53 1.41 5.63 -8.89
C THR A 53 1.70 4.58 -9.97
N GLU A 54 1.30 4.83 -11.22
CA GLU A 54 1.62 3.93 -12.33
C GLU A 54 3.13 3.84 -12.57
N SER A 55 3.85 4.96 -12.47
CA SER A 55 5.31 4.97 -12.61
C SER A 55 5.99 4.10 -11.55
N ASN A 56 5.59 4.22 -10.28
CA ASN A 56 6.13 3.42 -9.18
C ASN A 56 5.80 1.93 -9.36
N ILE A 57 4.55 1.60 -9.68
CA ILE A 57 4.11 0.20 -9.90
C ILE A 57 4.82 -0.41 -11.11
N SER A 58 5.13 0.37 -12.15
CA SER A 58 5.81 -0.11 -13.35
C SER A 58 7.22 -0.67 -13.08
N GLN A 59 7.85 -0.26 -11.97
CA GLN A 59 9.16 -0.75 -11.54
C GLN A 59 9.11 -2.14 -10.90
N LEU A 60 7.92 -2.61 -10.50
CA LEU A 60 7.74 -3.91 -9.89
C LEU A 60 7.91 -5.03 -10.94
N ASN A 61 8.58 -6.11 -10.52
CA ASN A 61 8.73 -7.29 -11.36
C ASN A 61 7.38 -7.99 -11.53
N LYS A 62 6.88 -8.06 -12.77
CA LYS A 62 5.59 -8.66 -13.15
C LYS A 62 5.52 -10.18 -12.97
N GLU A 63 6.66 -10.84 -12.82
CA GLU A 63 6.73 -12.30 -12.61
C GLU A 63 6.55 -12.69 -11.14
N LYS A 64 6.55 -11.72 -10.23
CA LYS A 64 6.37 -11.94 -8.79
C LYS A 64 4.94 -11.60 -8.35
N CYS A 65 4.47 -12.30 -7.31
CA CYS A 65 3.26 -11.93 -6.60
C CYS A 65 3.60 -10.99 -5.44
N TYR A 66 2.75 -9.99 -5.22
CA TYR A 66 2.92 -9.04 -4.12
C TYR A 66 1.67 -9.01 -3.25
N VAL A 67 1.87 -8.84 -1.95
CA VAL A 67 0.80 -8.53 -1.00
C VAL A 67 1.04 -7.13 -0.47
N THR A 68 0.00 -6.30 -0.52
CA THR A 68 0.06 -4.92 -0.07
C THR A 68 -1.19 -4.57 0.75
N GLN A 69 -1.18 -3.41 1.39
CA GLN A 69 -2.28 -2.91 2.22
C GLN A 69 -3.40 -2.36 1.34
N GLY A 70 -4.65 -2.54 1.78
CA GLY A 70 -5.78 -1.83 1.21
C GLY A 70 -5.96 -0.45 1.86
N PHE A 71 -6.79 0.39 1.23
CA PHE A 71 -7.36 1.60 1.84
C PHE A 71 -6.38 2.73 2.22
N ILE A 72 -5.07 2.52 2.09
CA ILE A 72 -4.02 3.48 2.45
C ILE A 72 -3.14 3.85 1.25
N GLY A 73 -2.65 5.09 1.26
CA GLY A 73 -1.63 5.61 0.37
C GLY A 73 -0.77 6.65 1.09
N SER A 74 0.07 7.38 0.36
CA SER A 74 0.81 8.50 0.93
C SER A 74 0.70 9.78 0.13
N ASP A 75 0.87 10.93 0.79
CA ASP A 75 1.11 12.19 0.10
C ASP A 75 2.58 12.30 -0.38
N ALA A 76 2.92 13.43 -1.00
CA ALA A 76 4.28 13.73 -1.48
C ALA A 76 5.34 13.81 -0.36
N ASN A 77 4.90 13.99 0.89
CA ASN A 77 5.76 14.02 2.08
C ASN A 77 5.84 12.65 2.78
N ASN A 78 5.25 11.60 2.19
CA ASN A 78 5.10 10.26 2.76
C ASN A 78 4.24 10.20 4.03
N PHE A 79 3.37 11.19 4.27
CA PHE A 79 2.34 11.07 5.29
C PHE A 79 1.26 10.10 4.82
N THR A 80 0.79 9.26 5.74
CA THR A 80 -0.21 8.25 5.43
C THR A 80 -1.59 8.89 5.23
N VAL A 81 -2.23 8.59 4.10
CA VAL A 81 -3.55 9.08 3.70
C VAL A 81 -4.46 7.88 3.51
N THR A 82 -5.72 7.96 3.96
CA THR A 82 -6.74 6.95 3.67
C THR A 82 -7.50 7.31 2.40
N LEU A 83 -7.85 6.31 1.59
CA LEU A 83 -8.52 6.45 0.30
C LEU A 83 -10.05 6.28 0.39
N GLY A 84 -10.63 6.46 1.59
CA GLY A 84 -12.06 6.45 1.85
C GLY A 84 -12.41 6.98 3.23
#